data_AF-A0A1V0GB10-F1
#
_entry.id   AF-A0A1V0GB10-F1
#
_cell.length_a   1.000
_cell.length_b   1.000
_cell.length_c   1.000
_cell.angle_alpha   90.00
_cell.angle_beta   90.00
_cell.angle_gamma   90.00
#
_symmetry.space_group_name_H-M   'P 1'
#
loop_
_entity.id
_entity.type
_entity.pdbx_description
1 polymer ?
#
loop_
_entity_poly.entity_id
_entity_poly.type
_entity_poly.pdbx_seq_one_letter_code
_entity_poly.pdbx_strand_id
1 'polypeptide(L)'
;MRKNMKSLMVLALAVTSFGTLSGVAAATQYPGGGVWTYGASNGGAFSNYYHGSKYHSSTVVSRWTSKSSKAYAYAGQTSYAFIKTSFGEQAAFYYNYN
;
A
#
# COMPACT_ATOMS: atom_id res chain seq x y z
N MET A 1 -10.53 14.75 -29.40
CA MET A 1 -9.57 13.63 -29.51
C MET A 1 -9.19 13.16 -28.11
N ARG A 2 -9.87 12.14 -27.56
CA ARG A 2 -9.59 11.59 -26.22
C ARG A 2 -8.40 10.62 -26.36
N LYS A 3 -7.27 10.90 -25.71
CA LYS A 3 -6.08 10.03 -25.77
C LYS A 3 -6.43 8.70 -25.10
N ASN A 4 -6.55 7.66 -25.92
CA ASN A 4 -6.74 6.28 -25.52
C ASN A 4 -5.49 5.78 -24.80
N MET A 5 -5.44 5.95 -23.48
CA MET A 5 -4.36 5.42 -22.64
C MET A 5 -4.59 3.92 -22.50
N LYS A 6 -4.03 3.14 -23.43
CA LYS A 6 -3.99 1.68 -23.36
C LYS A 6 -3.13 1.32 -22.15
N SER A 7 -3.76 1.13 -20.99
CA SER A 7 -3.09 0.63 -19.80
C SER A 7 -2.72 -0.82 -20.06
N LEU A 8 -1.45 -1.05 -20.41
CA LEU A 8 -0.84 -2.38 -20.41
C LEU A 8 -0.97 -2.93 -18.99
N MET A 9 -1.96 -3.80 -18.78
CA MET A 9 -2.08 -4.59 -17.56
C MET A 9 -0.95 -5.61 -17.55
N VAL A 10 0.22 -5.21 -17.06
CA VAL A 10 1.28 -6.13 -16.66
C VAL A 10 0.82 -6.76 -15.34
N LEU A 11 0.98 -8.07 -15.23
CA LEU A 11 0.51 -8.89 -14.12
C LEU A 11 1.13 -8.41 -12.80
N ALA A 12 0.31 -7.66 -12.07
CA ALA A 12 0.49 -7.22 -10.71
C ALA A 12 0.75 -8.38 -9.74
N LEU A 13 1.97 -8.51 -9.22
CA LEU A 13 2.21 -9.39 -8.07
C LEU A 13 1.75 -8.66 -6.79
N ALA A 14 0.49 -8.84 -6.41
CA ALA A 14 -0.05 -8.33 -5.15
C ALA A 14 0.53 -9.12 -3.99
N VAL A 15 1.65 -8.67 -3.41
CA VAL A 15 2.15 -9.25 -2.17
C VAL A 15 1.31 -8.72 -1.01
N THR A 16 0.85 -9.66 -0.20
CA THR A 16 -0.05 -9.41 0.92
C THR A 16 0.71 -9.66 2.21
N SER A 17 0.62 -8.73 3.15
CA SER A 17 1.09 -8.91 4.51
C SER A 17 -0.04 -8.67 5.50
N PHE A 18 -0.03 -9.41 6.61
CA PHE A 18 -1.01 -9.31 7.69
C PHE A 18 -0.28 -9.00 8.99
N GLY A 19 -0.91 -8.21 9.86
CA GLY A 19 -0.36 -7.93 11.18
C GLY A 19 -1.40 -7.39 12.17
N THR A 20 -1.15 -7.66 13.45
CA THR A 20 -1.81 -6.99 14.57
C THR A 20 -1.17 -5.64 14.80
N LEU A 21 -1.99 -4.58 14.88
CA LEU A 21 -1.52 -3.21 15.05
C LEU A 21 -1.30 -2.92 16.53
N SER A 22 -0.08 -3.13 16.99
CA SER A 22 0.38 -2.71 18.32
C SER A 22 0.95 -1.30 18.22
N GLY A 23 0.58 -0.40 19.15
CA GLY A 23 1.17 0.94 19.40
C GLY A 23 1.81 1.65 18.21
N VAL A 24 3.06 1.29 17.90
CA VAL A 24 3.78 1.67 16.68
C VAL A 24 4.61 0.47 16.23
N ALA A 25 4.42 0.00 15.00
CA ALA A 25 5.20 -1.09 14.42
C ALA A 25 5.18 -0.98 12.90
N ALA A 26 6.33 -1.02 12.24
CA ALA A 26 6.43 -0.95 10.79
C ALA A 26 7.42 -1.99 10.26
N ALA A 27 7.11 -2.57 9.12
CA ALA A 27 7.99 -3.44 8.36
C ALA A 27 8.31 -2.78 7.02
N THR A 28 9.51 -3.06 6.50
CA THR A 28 9.96 -2.60 5.19
C THR A 28 10.40 -3.79 4.34
N GLN A 29 10.00 -3.79 3.08
CA GLN A 29 10.37 -4.78 2.07
C GLN A 29 10.82 -4.07 0.78
N TYR A 30 11.59 -4.75 -0.06
CA TYR A 30 12.14 -4.20 -1.31
C TYR A 30 11.66 -4.94 -2.57
N PRO A 31 10.34 -5.01 -2.81
CA PRO A 31 9.81 -5.81 -3.90
C PRO A 31 9.98 -5.13 -5.26
N GLY A 32 10.29 -5.90 -6.31
CA GLY A 32 10.22 -5.44 -7.70
C GLY A 32 11.13 -4.25 -8.05
N GLY A 33 12.11 -3.91 -7.21
CA GLY A 33 12.93 -2.70 -7.34
C GLY A 33 12.33 -1.43 -6.70
N GLY A 34 11.23 -1.57 -5.96
CA GLY A 34 10.63 -0.53 -5.14
C GLY A 34 10.94 -0.68 -3.65
N VAL A 35 10.38 0.22 -2.83
CA VAL A 35 10.45 0.19 -1.37
C VAL A 35 9.04 0.23 -0.82
N TRP A 36 8.64 -0.83 -0.11
CA TRP A 36 7.33 -0.94 0.53
C TRP A 36 7.46 -0.91 2.04
N THR A 37 6.80 0.06 2.68
CA THR A 37 6.75 0.16 4.14
C THR A 37 5.30 0.14 4.60
N TYR A 38 4.98 -0.74 5.54
CA TYR A 38 3.62 -0.93 6.03
C TYR A 38 3.60 -1.22 7.53
N GLY A 39 2.47 -0.95 8.18
CA GLY A 39 2.31 -1.22 9.60
C GLY A 39 1.37 -0.26 10.32
N ALA A 40 1.57 -0.10 11.63
CA ALA A 40 0.83 0.77 12.53
C ALA A 40 1.63 2.04 12.86
N SER A 41 1.00 3.21 12.75
CA SER A 41 1.54 4.48 13.23
C SER A 41 0.41 5.48 13.49
N ASN A 42 0.61 6.40 14.44
CA ASN A 42 -0.27 7.54 14.71
C ASN A 42 -1.78 7.19 14.87
N GLY A 43 -2.06 6.10 15.58
CA GLY A 43 -3.43 5.60 15.80
C GLY A 43 -4.10 5.08 14.52
N GLY A 44 -3.32 4.51 13.61
CA GLY A 44 -3.82 3.96 12.36
C GLY A 44 -2.88 2.95 11.72
N ALA A 45 -3.32 2.42 10.60
CA ALA A 45 -2.58 1.51 9.75
C ALA A 45 -2.21 2.21 8.44
N PHE A 46 -1.02 1.94 7.92
CA PHE A 46 -0.56 2.50 6.65
C PHE A 46 0.08 1.44 5.75
N SER A 47 0.03 1.71 4.45
CA SER A 47 0.78 1.01 3.41
C SER A 47 1.33 2.07 2.47
N ASN A 48 2.66 2.18 2.39
CA ASN A 48 3.35 3.16 1.57
C ASN A 48 4.27 2.44 0.59
N TYR A 49 4.15 2.71 -0.70
CA TYR A 49 4.99 2.07 -1.70
C TYR A 49 5.62 3.10 -2.63
N TYR A 50 6.94 3.06 -2.74
CA TYR A 50 7.75 3.82 -3.69
C TYR A 50 8.24 2.91 -4.81
N HIS A 51 8.20 3.39 -6.04
CA HIS A 51 8.87 2.73 -7.16
C HIS A 51 9.54 3.74 -8.09
N GLY A 52 10.84 3.54 -8.37
CA GLY A 52 11.64 4.51 -9.13
C GLY A 52 11.24 4.64 -10.61
N SER A 53 10.85 3.54 -11.26
CA SER A 53 10.61 3.48 -12.70
C SER A 53 9.18 3.15 -13.15
N LYS A 54 8.28 2.76 -12.23
CA LYS A 54 6.97 2.21 -12.59
C LYS A 54 5.82 2.97 -11.94
N TYR A 55 4.68 3.02 -12.62
CA TYR A 55 3.42 3.42 -12.01
C TYR A 55 2.99 2.36 -11.00
N HIS A 56 2.52 2.78 -9.84
CA HIS A 56 2.33 1.88 -8.72
C HIS A 56 1.22 2.36 -7.76
N SER A 57 0.87 1.50 -6.80
CA SER A 57 -0.13 1.78 -5.78
C SER A 57 0.15 1.06 -4.47
N SER A 58 -0.46 1.56 -3.40
CA SER A 58 -0.50 0.95 -2.08
C SER A 58 -1.93 0.90 -1.57
N THR A 59 -2.27 -0.11 -0.78
CA THR A 59 -3.60 -0.29 -0.17
C THR A 59 -3.45 -0.79 1.26
N VAL A 60 -4.30 -0.30 2.15
CA VAL A 60 -4.47 -0.81 3.51
C VAL A 60 -5.94 -1.07 3.78
N VAL A 61 -6.24 -2.19 4.45
CA VAL A 61 -7.61 -2.63 4.74
C VAL A 61 -7.70 -3.12 6.18
N SER A 62 -8.59 -2.51 6.95
CA SER A 62 -8.99 -3.01 8.28
C SER A 62 -9.67 -4.37 8.14
N ARG A 63 -9.25 -5.33 8.95
CA ARG A 63 -9.88 -6.65 9.04
C ARG A 63 -11.07 -6.69 10.00
N TRP A 64 -11.26 -5.65 10.81
CA TRP A 64 -12.38 -5.56 11.77
C TRP A 64 -13.57 -4.79 11.19
N THR A 65 -13.30 -3.70 10.49
CA THR A 65 -14.34 -2.76 10.02
C THR A 65 -14.47 -2.74 8.50
N SER A 66 -13.59 -3.43 7.77
CA SER A 66 -13.47 -3.34 6.30
C SER A 66 -13.14 -1.94 5.76
N LYS A 67 -12.82 -0.97 6.64
CA LYS A 67 -12.34 0.35 6.22
C LYS A 67 -11.06 0.20 5.42
N SER A 68 -10.99 0.86 4.28
CA SER A 68 -9.84 0.76 3.38
C SER A 68 -9.40 2.11 2.83
N SER A 69 -8.14 2.17 2.42
CA SER A 69 -7.57 3.31 1.69
C SER A 69 -6.64 2.77 0.61
N LYS A 70 -6.69 3.40 -0.57
CA LYS A 70 -5.84 3.07 -1.72
C LYS A 70 -5.29 4.35 -2.32
N ALA A 71 -3.99 4.36 -2.61
CA ALA A 71 -3.33 5.47 -3.26
C ALA A 71 -2.50 4.99 -4.45
N TYR A 72 -2.42 5.83 -5.48
CA TYR A 72 -1.60 5.61 -6.66
C TYR A 72 -0.52 6.66 -6.77
N ALA A 73 0.60 6.31 -7.39
CA ALA A 73 1.70 7.23 -7.63
C ALA A 73 2.40 6.91 -8.96
N TYR A 74 2.90 7.96 -9.61
CA TYR A 74 3.78 7.84 -10.77
C TYR A 74 5.19 7.43 -10.35
N ALA A 75 5.99 7.00 -11.34
CA ALA A 75 7.39 6.66 -11.15
C ALA A 75 8.15 7.77 -10.43
N GLY A 76 9.01 7.40 -9.48
CA GLY A 76 9.80 8.34 -8.67
C GLY A 76 9.03 9.02 -7.55
N GLN A 77 7.75 8.71 -7.35
CA GLN A 77 6.93 9.18 -6.23
C GLN A 77 6.59 8.03 -5.27
N THR A 78 6.04 8.36 -4.11
CA THR A 78 5.54 7.38 -3.14
C THR A 78 4.01 7.43 -3.09
N SER A 79 3.36 6.28 -3.18
CA SER A 79 1.93 6.13 -2.88
C SER A 79 1.72 6.00 -1.37
N TYR A 80 0.75 6.75 -0.81
CA TYR A 80 0.47 6.78 0.63
C TYR A 80 -0.96 6.36 0.94
N ALA A 81 -1.15 5.19 1.54
CA ALA A 81 -2.46 4.73 2.00
C ALA A 81 -2.51 4.68 3.53
N PHE A 82 -3.55 5.26 4.13
CA PHE A 82 -3.72 5.30 5.59
C PHE A 82 -5.19 5.13 5.98
N ILE A 83 -5.43 4.41 7.07
CA ILE A 83 -6.72 4.33 7.76
C ILE A 83 -6.52 4.50 9.27
N LYS A 84 -7.45 5.18 9.94
CA LYS A 84 -7.54 5.12 11.41
C LYS A 84 -8.01 3.74 11.84
N THR A 85 -7.39 3.21 12.89
CA THR A 85 -7.67 1.89 13.47
C THR A 85 -7.64 1.97 15.00
N SER A 86 -8.17 0.94 15.64
CA SER A 86 -8.10 0.76 17.09
C SER A 86 -6.83 0.00 17.50
N PHE A 87 -6.45 0.09 18.76
CA PHE A 87 -5.34 -0.70 19.30
C PHE A 87 -5.65 -2.20 19.21
N GLY A 88 -4.69 -3.00 18.75
CA GLY A 88 -4.85 -4.45 18.57
C GLY A 88 -5.63 -4.84 17.31
N GLU A 89 -6.14 -3.87 16.55
CA GLU A 89 -6.84 -4.13 15.30
C GLU A 89 -5.95 -4.84 14.29
N GLN A 90 -6.52 -5.73 13.49
CA GLN A 90 -5.81 -6.40 12.41
C GLN A 90 -5.98 -5.63 11.10
N ALA A 91 -4.91 -5.53 10.32
CA ALA A 91 -4.95 -4.95 8.98
C ALA A 91 -4.25 -5.86 7.95
N ALA A 92 -4.72 -5.76 6.72
CA ALA A 92 -4.07 -6.29 5.54
C ALA A 92 -3.45 -5.16 4.72
N PHE A 93 -2.23 -5.38 4.26
CA PHE A 93 -1.44 -4.40 3.52
C PHE A 93 -1.10 -4.96 2.15
N TYR A 94 -1.20 -4.10 1.13
CA TYR A 94 -0.92 -4.44 -0.26
C TYR A 94 -0.12 -3.33 -0.95
N TYR A 95 0.62 -3.72 -1.97
CA TYR A 95 1.14 -2.83 -3.00
C TYR A 95 0.97 -3.44 -4.39
N ASN A 96 1.17 -2.63 -5.42
CA ASN A 96 1.12 -3.07 -6.81
C ASN A 96 1.95 -2.14 -7.72
N TYR A 97 2.47 -2.64 -8.85
CA TYR A 97 3.13 -1.86 -9.89
C TYR A 97 2.90 -2.45 -11.29
N ASN A 98 3.00 -1.60 -12.32
CA ASN A 98 2.95 -1.98 -13.74
C ASN A 98 4.35 -2.11 -14.33
#